data_AF-A0A6A5V6B9-F1
#
_entry.id   AF-A0A6A5V6B9-F1
#
_cell.length_a   1.000
_cell.length_b   1.000
_cell.length_c   1.000
_cell.angle_alpha   90.00
_cell.angle_beta   90.00
_cell.angle_gamma   90.00
#
_symmetry.space_group_name_H-M   'P 1'
#
loop_
_entity.id
_entity.type
_entity.pdbx_description
1 polymer ?
#
loop_
_entity_poly.entity_id
_entity_poly.type
_entity_poly.pdbx_seq_one_letter_code
_entity_poly.pdbx_strand_id
1 'polypeptide(L)'
;MACVDNIVTNFTQRRRKSIETGVEPVRLLHDLLAFTLPNDPAASYVTARPIHTDIRVDTVQDKLQSWLESCSSHDCCRQTTDVRLPTHVIELHPSGDLEHVRLLESNGHRGQYATLSYCWGAPSDSILTSATRHQYLSQIPWSNIPQTIKDAIVVARAARMQDVWVDAFYILQDS
;
A
#
# COMPACT_ATOMS: atom_id res chain seq x y z
N MET A 1 -10.77 16.29 -19.55
CA MET A 1 -10.72 16.91 -18.20
C MET A 1 -11.81 16.29 -17.34
N ALA A 2 -11.53 15.13 -16.77
CA ALA A 2 -12.30 14.51 -15.70
C ALA A 2 -11.26 13.79 -14.85
N CYS A 3 -10.66 14.56 -13.95
CA CYS A 3 -9.85 14.04 -12.87
C CYS A 3 -10.70 13.06 -12.08
N VAL A 4 -10.07 12.00 -11.59
CA VAL A 4 -10.66 11.03 -10.67
C VAL A 4 -10.84 11.74 -9.32
N ASP A 5 -11.84 12.62 -9.26
CA ASP A 5 -12.32 13.22 -8.04
C ASP A 5 -13.39 12.29 -7.45
N ASN A 6 -13.26 12.03 -6.14
CA ASN A 6 -14.23 11.38 -5.26
C ASN A 6 -14.40 9.86 -5.36
N ILE A 7 -13.48 9.11 -4.73
CA ILE A 7 -13.89 7.97 -3.89
C ILE A 7 -13.09 8.00 -2.57
N VAL A 8 -13.41 8.98 -1.73
CA VAL A 8 -13.38 8.78 -0.28
C VAL A 8 -14.80 9.05 0.18
N THR A 9 -15.67 8.06 -0.01
CA THR A 9 -16.99 8.12 0.60
C THR A 9 -16.80 7.90 2.10
N ASN A 10 -16.81 9.03 2.81
CA ASN A 10 -16.98 9.14 4.24
C ASN A 10 -17.89 8.05 4.80
N PHE A 11 -17.32 7.01 5.42
CA PHE A 11 -18.03 6.19 6.40
C PHE A 11 -18.20 7.03 7.66
N THR A 12 -19.12 7.98 7.57
CA THR A 12 -19.48 8.90 8.63
C THR A 12 -20.20 8.12 9.72
N GLN A 13 -19.58 8.07 10.90
CA GLN A 13 -20.24 7.84 12.17
C GLN A 13 -21.53 8.68 12.24
N ARG A 14 -22.69 8.05 12.12
CA ARG A 14 -23.97 8.63 12.55
C ARG A 14 -24.44 7.90 13.81
N ARG A 15 -23.92 8.32 14.98
CA ARG A 15 -24.56 8.04 16.27
C ARG A 15 -25.88 8.83 16.31
N ARG A 16 -27.01 8.20 15.99
CA ARG A 16 -28.33 8.70 16.38
C ARG A 16 -28.52 8.47 17.88
N LYS A 17 -28.89 9.52 18.63
CA LYS A 17 -29.33 9.41 20.03
C LYS A 17 -30.56 8.49 20.09
N SER A 18 -30.49 7.49 20.96
CA SER A 18 -31.57 6.52 21.19
C SER A 18 -32.75 7.21 21.88
N ILE A 19 -33.96 6.95 21.40
CA ILE A 19 -35.20 7.18 22.14
C ILE A 19 -35.39 5.95 23.03
N GLU A 20 -35.52 6.17 24.34
CA GLU A 20 -35.74 5.12 25.34
C GLU A 20 -37.16 4.54 25.18
N THR A 21 -37.25 3.35 24.59
CA THR A 21 -38.39 2.46 24.77
C THR A 21 -37.84 1.13 25.26
N GLY A 22 -38.26 0.71 26.46
CA GLY A 22 -37.72 -0.39 27.27
C GLY A 22 -37.97 -1.80 26.71
N VAL A 23 -37.53 -2.06 25.49
CA VAL A 23 -37.34 -3.41 24.94
C VAL A 23 -36.01 -3.36 24.18
N GLU A 24 -34.97 -4.03 24.67
CA GLU A 24 -33.72 -4.16 23.91
C GLU A 24 -33.97 -5.11 22.73
N PRO A 25 -33.92 -4.62 21.47
CA PRO A 25 -33.99 -5.52 20.34
C PRO A 25 -32.68 -6.31 20.25
N VAL A 26 -32.78 -7.63 20.10
CA VAL A 26 -31.66 -8.47 19.70
C VAL A 26 -31.13 -7.94 18.36
N ARG A 27 -30.01 -7.22 18.39
CA ARG A 27 -29.35 -6.71 17.19
C ARG A 27 -28.57 -7.83 16.54
N LEU A 28 -29.20 -8.51 15.59
CA LEU A 28 -28.48 -9.35 14.64
C LEU A 28 -27.75 -8.44 13.65
N LEU A 29 -26.47 -8.15 13.91
CA LEU A 29 -25.56 -7.55 12.94
C LEU A 29 -25.23 -8.62 11.88
N HIS A 30 -25.98 -8.62 10.79
CA HIS A 30 -25.57 -9.31 9.57
C HIS A 30 -24.97 -8.27 8.64
N ASP A 31 -23.68 -8.39 8.36
CA ASP A 31 -23.03 -7.60 7.32
C ASP A 31 -23.34 -8.24 5.97
N LEU A 32 -24.18 -7.57 5.17
CA LEU A 32 -24.46 -7.98 3.80
C LEU A 32 -23.45 -7.32 2.86
N LEU A 33 -22.47 -8.11 2.39
CA LEU A 33 -21.50 -7.69 1.39
C LEU A 33 -21.98 -8.10 0.00
N ALA A 34 -22.44 -7.13 -0.79
CA ALA A 34 -22.76 -7.33 -2.19
C ALA A 34 -21.58 -6.90 -3.07
N PHE A 35 -21.12 -7.79 -3.95
CA PHE A 35 -20.12 -7.52 -4.98
C PHE A 35 -20.57 -8.15 -6.30
N THR A 36 -20.05 -7.65 -7.41
CA THR A 36 -20.34 -8.19 -8.74
C THR A 36 -19.06 -8.53 -9.48
N LEU A 37 -19.14 -9.49 -10.40
CA LEU A 37 -18.07 -9.78 -11.34
C LEU A 37 -18.22 -8.90 -12.60
N PRO A 38 -17.16 -8.70 -13.40
CA PRO A 38 -17.25 -7.89 -14.62
C PRO A 38 -18.34 -8.33 -15.60
N ASN A 39 -18.70 -9.62 -15.60
CA ASN A 39 -19.69 -10.22 -16.49
C ASN A 39 -21.09 -10.34 -15.85
N ASP A 40 -21.29 -9.78 -14.66
CA ASP A 40 -22.56 -9.82 -13.95
C ASP A 40 -23.54 -8.76 -14.49
N PRO A 41 -24.81 -9.09 -14.80
CA PRO A 41 -25.82 -8.10 -15.18
C PRO A 41 -25.99 -6.95 -14.19
N ALA A 42 -25.69 -7.17 -12.90
CA ALA A 42 -25.77 -6.17 -11.85
C ALA A 42 -24.52 -5.28 -11.73
N ALA A 43 -23.47 -5.50 -12.53
CA ALA A 43 -22.18 -4.79 -12.43
C ALA A 43 -22.27 -3.28 -12.69
N SER A 44 -23.33 -2.82 -13.35
CA SER A 44 -23.66 -1.41 -13.54
C SER A 44 -24.27 -0.74 -12.30
N TYR A 45 -24.87 -1.52 -11.40
CA TYR A 45 -25.53 -1.02 -10.18
C TYR A 45 -24.69 -1.22 -8.93
N VAL A 46 -23.93 -2.31 -8.86
CA VAL A 46 -23.05 -2.65 -7.74
C VAL A 46 -21.61 -2.58 -8.22
N THR A 47 -20.90 -1.51 -7.87
CA THR A 47 -19.52 -1.27 -8.30
C THR A 47 -18.49 -1.96 -7.40
N ALA A 48 -18.90 -2.46 -6.23
CA ALA A 48 -18.05 -3.26 -5.37
C ALA A 48 -17.59 -4.54 -6.10
N ARG A 49 -16.32 -4.89 -5.91
CA ARG A 49 -15.67 -6.07 -6.48
C ARG A 49 -15.14 -6.95 -5.34
N PRO A 50 -15.01 -8.28 -5.55
CA PRO A 50 -14.35 -9.14 -4.58
C PRO A 50 -12.99 -8.57 -4.19
N ILE A 51 -12.72 -8.49 -2.89
CA ILE A 51 -11.42 -8.09 -2.38
C ILE A 51 -10.54 -9.34 -2.36
N HIS A 52 -9.46 -9.32 -3.14
CA HIS A 52 -8.40 -10.31 -3.02
C HIS A 52 -7.53 -9.91 -1.81
N THR A 53 -7.50 -10.77 -0.79
CA THR A 53 -6.72 -10.53 0.44
C THR A 53 -5.29 -11.03 0.33
N ASP A 54 -4.99 -11.94 -0.60
CA ASP A 54 -3.65 -12.43 -0.87
C ASP A 54 -3.06 -11.77 -2.12
N ILE A 55 -2.08 -10.90 -1.91
CA ILE A 55 -1.34 -10.16 -2.94
C ILE A 55 -0.27 -11.00 -3.65
N ARG A 56 0.03 -12.21 -3.17
CA ARG A 56 1.07 -13.08 -3.71
C ARG A 56 0.57 -13.97 -4.85
N VAL A 57 -0.74 -14.00 -5.08
CA VAL A 57 -1.36 -14.79 -6.14
C VAL A 57 -1.06 -14.14 -7.50
N ASP A 58 -0.55 -14.93 -8.45
CA ASP A 58 -0.19 -14.47 -9.79
C ASP A 58 -1.32 -13.69 -10.47
N THR A 59 -2.57 -14.17 -10.36
CA THR A 59 -3.74 -13.48 -10.96
C THR A 59 -3.95 -12.06 -10.43
N VAL A 60 -3.56 -11.77 -9.19
CA VAL A 60 -3.62 -10.42 -8.60
C VAL A 60 -2.50 -9.54 -9.14
N GLN A 61 -1.29 -10.11 -9.28
CA GLN A 61 -0.13 -9.42 -9.82
C GLN A 61 -0.27 -9.12 -11.32
N ASP A 62 -0.81 -10.07 -12.09
CA ASP A 62 -1.15 -9.89 -13.51
C ASP A 62 -2.18 -8.77 -13.68
N LYS A 63 -3.18 -8.73 -12.80
CA LYS A 63 -4.20 -7.69 -12.82
C LYS A 63 -3.64 -6.31 -12.45
N LEU A 64 -2.74 -6.26 -11.47
CA LEU A 64 -1.99 -5.05 -11.13
C LEU A 64 -1.19 -4.54 -12.35
N GLN A 65 -0.46 -5.44 -13.03
CA GLN A 65 0.30 -5.09 -14.23
C GLN A 65 -0.62 -4.59 -15.34
N SER A 66 -1.69 -5.31 -15.64
CA SER A 66 -2.70 -4.90 -16.64
C SER A 66 -3.27 -3.51 -16.35
N TRP A 67 -3.53 -3.17 -15.09
CA TRP A 67 -4.01 -1.84 -14.71
C TRP A 67 -2.95 -0.76 -14.90
N LEU A 68 -1.70 -1.01 -14.50
CA LEU A 68 -0.60 -0.07 -14.71
C LEU A 68 -0.33 0.16 -16.21
N GLU A 69 -0.38 -0.91 -17.01
CA GLU A 69 -0.26 -0.83 -18.48
C GLU A 69 -1.42 -0.03 -19.09
N SER A 70 -2.67 -0.30 -18.67
CA SER A 70 -3.83 0.49 -19.12
C SER A 70 -3.66 1.96 -18.79
N CYS A 71 -3.20 2.28 -17.57
CA CYS A 71 -2.95 3.67 -17.15
C CYS A 71 -1.93 4.39 -18.02
N SER A 72 -0.94 3.68 -18.60
CA SER A 72 0.04 4.30 -19.49
C SER A 72 -0.57 4.92 -20.75
N SER A 73 -1.79 4.50 -21.12
CA SER A 73 -2.50 4.97 -22.31
C SER A 73 -3.44 6.16 -22.04
N HIS A 74 -3.67 6.52 -20.76
CA HIS A 74 -4.59 7.58 -20.40
C HIS A 74 -3.92 8.96 -20.38
N ASP A 75 -4.52 9.95 -21.03
CA ASP A 75 -4.03 11.34 -21.03
C ASP A 75 -3.98 11.98 -19.63
N CYS A 76 -4.83 11.51 -18.71
CA CYS A 76 -4.88 12.01 -17.33
C CYS A 76 -3.85 11.35 -16.40
N CYS A 77 -3.29 10.20 -16.80
CA CYS A 77 -2.29 9.52 -16.01
C CYS A 77 -0.92 10.09 -16.34
N ARG A 78 -0.20 10.51 -15.30
CA ARG A 78 1.19 10.95 -15.48
C ARG A 78 2.03 9.72 -15.80
N GLN A 79 2.76 9.77 -16.92
CA GLN A 79 3.71 8.71 -17.24
C GLN A 79 4.79 8.61 -16.15
N THR A 80 5.10 7.38 -15.76
CA THR A 80 6.16 7.09 -14.79
C THR A 80 7.49 7.51 -15.41
N THR A 81 8.09 8.54 -14.84
CA THR A 81 9.38 9.10 -15.27
C THR A 81 10.29 9.22 -14.07
N ASP A 82 11.60 9.22 -14.30
CA ASP A 82 12.56 9.27 -13.23
C ASP A 82 12.48 10.61 -12.48
N VAL A 83 12.11 10.50 -11.20
CA VAL A 83 12.01 11.63 -10.27
C VAL A 83 13.20 11.60 -9.32
N ARG A 84 13.52 12.75 -8.72
CA ARG A 84 14.54 12.79 -7.66
C ARG A 84 14.06 11.93 -6.51
N LEU A 85 14.86 10.94 -6.12
CA LEU A 85 14.53 10.05 -5.04
C LEU A 85 14.58 10.81 -3.69
N PRO A 86 13.72 10.44 -2.72
CA PRO A 86 13.88 10.85 -1.33
C PRO A 86 15.28 10.50 -0.81
N THR A 87 15.77 11.18 0.23
CA THR A 87 17.13 10.98 0.77
C THR A 87 17.44 9.51 1.09
N HIS A 88 16.42 8.79 1.58
CA HIS A 88 16.51 7.36 1.86
C HIS A 88 15.35 6.63 1.20
N VAL A 89 15.65 5.52 0.55
CA VAL A 89 14.66 4.57 0.02
C VAL A 89 15.10 3.16 0.35
N ILE A 90 14.18 2.21 0.34
CA ILE A 90 14.50 0.79 0.38
C ILE A 90 14.72 0.35 -1.07
N GLU A 91 15.95 -0.01 -1.41
CA GLU A 91 16.27 -0.57 -2.72
C GLU A 91 15.84 -2.04 -2.73
N LEU A 92 15.05 -2.39 -3.75
CA LEU A 92 14.59 -3.75 -4.00
C LEU A 92 15.54 -4.40 -4.99
N HIS A 93 16.37 -5.33 -4.51
CA HIS A 93 17.38 -5.91 -5.38
C HIS A 93 16.75 -6.73 -6.52
N PRO A 94 17.20 -6.57 -7.77
CA PRO A 94 16.62 -7.26 -8.93
C PRO A 94 16.97 -8.75 -9.02
N SER A 95 17.71 -9.31 -8.06
CA SER A 95 18.20 -10.70 -8.08
C SER A 95 17.12 -11.77 -7.88
N GLY A 96 15.84 -11.39 -7.77
CA GLY A 96 14.74 -12.31 -7.48
C GLY A 96 14.72 -12.83 -6.04
N ASP A 97 15.73 -12.51 -5.24
CA ASP A 97 15.74 -12.78 -3.80
C ASP A 97 14.82 -11.78 -3.09
N LEU A 98 13.71 -12.29 -2.55
CA LEU A 98 12.73 -11.46 -1.86
C LEU A 98 13.29 -10.81 -0.60
N GLU A 99 14.26 -11.45 0.05
CA GLU A 99 14.80 -11.04 1.35
C GLU A 99 15.98 -10.07 1.21
N HIS A 100 16.51 -9.91 -0.01
CA HIS A 100 17.60 -8.98 -0.27
C HIS A 100 17.07 -7.56 -0.52
N VAL A 101 16.96 -6.80 0.56
CA VAL A 101 16.60 -5.38 0.55
C VAL A 101 17.58 -4.59 1.43
N ARG A 102 17.88 -3.36 1.02
CA ARG A 102 18.78 -2.47 1.77
C ARG A 102 18.28 -1.04 1.77
N LEU A 103 18.73 -0.28 2.74
CA LEU A 103 18.56 1.16 2.78
C LEU A 103 19.54 1.79 1.78
N LEU A 104 19.02 2.56 0.84
CA LEU A 104 19.80 3.32 -0.12
C LEU A 104 19.76 4.80 0.25
N GLU A 105 20.93 5.39 0.44
CA GLU A 105 21.11 6.84 0.47
C GLU A 105 21.13 7.35 -0.97
N SER A 106 20.06 8.04 -1.37
CA SER A 106 19.88 8.39 -2.77
C SER A 106 20.84 9.48 -3.26
N ASN A 107 21.41 10.32 -2.38
CA ASN A 107 22.38 11.35 -2.75
C ASN A 107 21.99 12.23 -3.98
N GLY A 108 20.68 12.42 -4.21
CA GLY A 108 20.15 13.16 -5.36
C GLY A 108 20.00 12.36 -6.66
N HIS A 109 20.21 11.05 -6.63
CA HIS A 109 19.88 10.13 -7.71
C HIS A 109 18.40 10.24 -8.10
N ARG A 110 18.14 9.91 -9.37
CA ARG A 110 16.79 9.88 -9.94
C ARG A 110 16.43 8.44 -10.25
N GLY A 111 15.15 8.12 -10.06
CA GLY A 111 14.62 6.78 -10.29
C GLY A 111 13.12 6.75 -10.08
N GLN A 112 12.57 5.54 -10.08
CA GLN A 112 11.15 5.28 -9.87
C GLN A 112 10.97 4.56 -8.54
N TYR A 113 10.08 5.10 -7.71
CA TYR A 113 9.81 4.54 -6.40
C TYR A 113 8.32 4.48 -6.12
N ALA A 114 7.91 3.51 -5.31
CA ALA A 114 6.58 3.47 -4.72
C ALA A 114 6.60 4.09 -3.32
N THR A 115 5.54 4.80 -2.95
CA THR A 115 5.34 5.30 -1.59
C THR A 115 4.41 4.39 -0.82
N LEU A 116 4.84 3.90 0.34
CA LEU A 116 3.94 3.27 1.30
C LEU A 116 3.32 4.33 2.22
N SER A 117 2.02 4.54 2.08
CA SER A 117 1.23 5.37 3.01
C SER A 117 0.49 4.46 3.99
N TYR A 118 0.85 4.52 5.27
CA TYR A 118 0.23 3.69 6.30
C TYR A 118 0.13 4.43 7.65
N CYS A 119 -0.82 4.01 8.49
CA CYS A 119 -0.87 4.50 9.86
C CYS A 119 0.21 3.81 10.68
N TRP A 120 0.99 4.58 11.41
CA TRP A 120 2.06 4.04 12.24
C TRP A 120 1.46 3.15 13.32
N GLY A 121 2.11 2.01 13.55
CA GLY A 121 1.76 1.10 14.64
C GLY A 121 2.12 1.68 16.01
N ALA A 122 2.28 0.80 17.00
CA ALA A 122 2.79 1.22 18.30
C ALA A 122 4.26 1.71 18.18
N PRO A 123 4.71 2.64 19.04
CA PRO A 123 6.06 3.21 18.98
C PRO A 123 7.22 2.20 19.09
N SER A 124 6.95 0.98 19.56
CA SER A 124 7.95 -0.09 19.73
C SER A 124 8.42 -0.72 18.41
N ASP A 125 7.83 -0.36 17.27
CA ASP A 125 8.16 -0.90 15.96
C ASP A 125 9.24 -0.07 15.24
N SER A 126 10.10 0.62 15.97
CA SER A 126 11.16 1.46 15.38
C SER A 126 12.17 0.60 14.62
N ILE A 127 12.11 0.69 13.29
CA ILE A 127 12.95 -0.16 12.44
C ILE A 127 14.37 0.39 12.40
N LEU A 128 14.51 1.73 12.36
CA LEU A 128 15.77 2.43 12.16
C LEU A 128 16.21 3.19 13.43
N THR A 129 17.37 2.80 13.94
CA THR A 129 18.10 3.48 15.02
C THR A 129 19.50 3.87 14.52
N SER A 130 20.17 4.82 15.17
CA SER A 130 21.55 5.18 14.82
C SER A 130 22.49 3.97 14.78
N ALA A 131 22.25 2.97 15.63
CA ALA A 131 23.04 1.74 15.70
C ALA A 131 22.80 0.79 14.51
N THR A 132 21.57 0.73 13.99
CA THR A 132 21.20 -0.21 12.91
C THR A 132 21.36 0.38 11.52
N ARG A 133 21.47 1.71 11.40
CA ARG A 133 21.62 2.41 10.13
C ARG A 133 22.74 1.87 9.25
N HIS A 134 23.95 1.71 9.79
CA HIS A 134 25.10 1.21 9.02
C HIS A 134 24.88 -0.23 8.52
N GLN A 135 24.23 -1.06 9.33
CA GLN A 135 23.87 -2.41 8.92
C GLN A 135 22.84 -2.38 7.79
N TYR A 136 21.84 -1.50 7.86
CA TYR A 136 20.78 -1.46 6.85
C TYR A 136 21.24 -0.92 5.51
N LEU A 137 22.33 -0.13 5.46
CA LEU A 137 22.97 0.25 4.20
C LEU A 137 23.54 -0.95 3.43
N SER A 138 23.94 -2.02 4.13
CA SER A 138 24.37 -3.26 3.46
C SER A 138 23.20 -4.19 3.20
N GLN A 139 22.41 -4.51 4.24
CA GLN A 139 21.20 -5.32 4.14
C GLN A 139 20.31 -5.11 5.37
N ILE A 140 19.01 -4.97 5.13
CA ILE A 140 18.00 -5.01 6.19
C ILE A 140 17.61 -6.47 6.42
N PRO A 141 17.80 -7.03 7.63
CA PRO A 141 17.36 -8.39 7.92
C PRO A 141 15.85 -8.52 7.70
N TRP A 142 15.43 -9.48 6.87
CA TRP A 142 14.02 -9.67 6.52
C TRP A 142 13.13 -9.90 7.76
N SER A 143 13.65 -10.57 8.79
CA SER A 143 12.98 -10.76 10.08
C SER A 143 12.60 -9.45 10.76
N ASN A 144 13.37 -8.38 10.55
CA ASN A 144 13.18 -7.09 11.22
C ASN A 144 12.19 -6.19 10.48
N ILE A 145 11.74 -6.57 9.28
CA ILE A 145 10.78 -5.79 8.50
C ILE A 145 9.35 -6.15 8.96
N PRO A 146 8.54 -5.17 9.38
CA PRO A 146 7.14 -5.38 9.70
C PRO A 146 6.34 -5.95 8.52
N GLN A 147 5.30 -6.72 8.82
CA GLN A 147 4.51 -7.42 7.81
C GLN A 147 3.93 -6.46 6.74
N THR A 148 3.45 -5.29 7.16
CA THR A 148 2.93 -4.26 6.24
C THR A 148 3.97 -3.81 5.21
N ILE A 149 5.23 -3.67 5.62
CA ILE A 149 6.31 -3.25 4.71
C ILE A 149 6.76 -4.41 3.84
N LYS A 150 6.77 -5.65 4.37
CA LYS A 150 7.01 -6.86 3.56
C LYS A 150 5.99 -6.99 2.42
N ASP A 151 4.73 -6.77 2.73
CA ASP A 151 3.65 -6.84 1.73
C ASP A 151 3.77 -5.69 0.72
N ALA A 152 4.13 -4.49 1.15
CA ALA A 152 4.43 -3.38 0.25
C ALA A 152 5.61 -3.68 -0.70
N ILE A 153 6.67 -4.32 -0.20
CA ILE A 153 7.83 -4.77 -1.00
C ILE A 153 7.38 -5.78 -2.07
N VAL A 154 6.54 -6.75 -1.70
CA VAL A 154 5.99 -7.74 -2.65
C VAL A 154 5.19 -7.04 -3.75
N VAL A 155 4.29 -6.13 -3.38
CA VAL A 155 3.47 -5.38 -4.36
C VAL A 155 4.35 -4.49 -5.24
N ALA A 156 5.35 -3.81 -4.68
CA ALA A 156 6.26 -2.95 -5.43
C ALA A 156 7.08 -3.74 -6.46
N ARG A 157 7.58 -4.93 -6.09
CA ARG A 157 8.23 -5.84 -7.06
C ARG A 157 7.27 -6.29 -8.15
N ALA A 158 6.05 -6.69 -7.77
CA ALA A 158 5.01 -7.05 -8.72
C ALA A 158 4.65 -5.88 -9.64
N ALA A 159 4.80 -4.63 -9.18
CA ALA A 159 4.64 -3.40 -9.96
C ALA A 159 5.88 -3.00 -10.79
N ARG A 160 6.97 -3.80 -10.76
CA ARG A 160 8.26 -3.52 -11.39
C ARG A 160 8.95 -2.23 -10.90
N MET A 161 8.70 -1.85 -9.65
CA MET A 161 9.39 -0.75 -8.99
C MET A 161 10.72 -1.23 -8.41
N GLN A 162 11.73 -0.35 -8.45
CA GLN A 162 13.08 -0.64 -7.96
C GLN A 162 13.28 -0.17 -6.52
N ASP A 163 12.52 0.86 -6.12
CA ASP A 163 12.65 1.49 -4.82
C ASP A 163 11.29 1.63 -4.12
N VAL A 164 11.29 1.52 -2.79
CA VAL A 164 10.13 1.83 -1.96
C VAL A 164 10.51 2.87 -0.92
N TRP A 165 9.72 3.92 -0.84
CA TRP A 165 9.83 4.91 0.22
C TRP A 165 8.85 4.58 1.35
N VAL A 166 9.39 4.53 2.57
CA VAL A 166 8.65 4.26 3.82
C VAL A 166 9.12 5.29 4.85
N ASP A 167 8.17 5.99 5.48
CA ASP A 167 8.45 7.04 6.46
C ASP A 167 9.15 6.55 7.73
N ALA A 168 8.89 5.32 8.19
CA ALA A 168 9.58 4.72 9.34
C ALA A 168 11.10 4.54 9.16
N PHE A 169 11.61 4.63 7.92
CA PHE A 169 13.05 4.61 7.63
C PHE A 169 13.65 6.02 7.47
N TYR A 170 12.86 7.07 7.66
CA TYR A 170 13.32 8.45 7.50
C TYR A 170 13.63 9.13 8.84
N ILE A 171 12.87 8.83 9.89
CA ILE A 171 13.02 9.46 11.19
C ILE A 171 13.88 8.54 12.06
N LEU A 172 15.09 8.99 12.40
CA LEU A 172 15.85 8.40 13.50
C LEU A 172 14.96 8.48 14.75
N GLN A 173 14.47 7.34 15.25
CA GLN A 173 13.48 7.30 16.33
C GLN A 173 14.11 7.31 17.73
N ASP A 174 15.40 7.63 17.82
CA ASP A 174 16.22 7.67 19.02
C ASP A 174 16.41 9.09 19.60
N SER A 175 15.54 10.05 19.25
CA SER A 175 15.53 11.43 19.78
C SER A 175 14.48 11.67 20.87
#